data_AF-V7ER29-F1
#
_entry.id   AF-V7ER29-F1
#
_cell.length_a   1.000
_cell.length_b   1.000
_cell.length_c   1.000
_cell.angle_alpha   90.00
_cell.angle_beta   90.00
_cell.angle_gamma   90.00
#
_symmetry.space_group_name_H-M   'P 1'
#
loop_
_entity.id
_entity.type
_entity.pdbx_description
1 polymer ?
#
loop_
_entity_poly.entity_id
_entity_poly.type
_entity_poly.pdbx_seq_one_letter_code
_entity_poly.pdbx_strand_id
1 'polypeptide(L)'
;MQLAEDAAAHGADAAIRRWLGHDRPLPAFGHPLYPDGDPRATALLEVIPVDETLQQLQKAAMAAVGAQPNIDFALAALTRGLGLPRDAPFQLFALGRSVGWAAHMVEQIISGSIIRPRGRYEGRVT
;
A
#
# COMPACT_ATOMS: atom_id res chain seq x y z
N MET A 1 6.73 0.69 10.51
CA MET A 1 5.33 0.56 10.07
C MET A 1 4.54 0.39 11.34
N GLN A 2 3.78 1.41 11.76
CA GLN A 2 3.18 1.45 13.10
C GLN A 2 2.39 0.18 13.43
N LEU A 3 1.67 -0.37 12.44
CA LEU A 3 0.92 -1.62 12.58
C LEU A 3 1.81 -2.86 12.79
N ALA A 4 2.94 -2.98 12.09
CA ALA A 4 3.86 -4.12 12.27
C ALA A 4 4.58 -4.06 13.61
N GLU A 5 4.89 -2.85 14.10
CA GLU A 5 5.52 -2.66 15.39
C GLU A 5 4.55 -2.93 16.53
N ASP A 6 3.31 -2.47 16.39
CA ASP A 6 2.22 -2.77 17.31
C ASP A 6 1.94 -4.29 17.36
N ALA A 7 1.98 -4.95 16.20
CA ALA A 7 1.86 -6.41 16.11
C ALA A 7 3.05 -7.14 16.77
N ALA A 8 4.28 -6.64 16.61
CA ALA A 8 5.45 -7.20 17.28
C ALA A 8 5.38 -7.05 18.81
N ALA A 9 4.84 -5.93 19.30
CA ALA A 9 4.76 -5.64 20.73
C ALA A 9 3.59 -6.36 21.43
N HIS A 10 2.47 -6.56 20.73
CA HIS A 10 1.21 -6.95 21.36
C HIS A 10 0.45 -8.09 20.65
N GLY A 11 1.01 -8.63 19.57
CA GLY A 11 0.37 -9.64 18.73
C GLY A 11 -0.48 -9.07 17.60
N ALA A 12 -0.56 -9.82 16.50
CA ALA A 12 -1.24 -9.43 15.27
C ALA A 12 -2.73 -9.09 15.47
N ASP A 13 -3.51 -9.97 16.10
CA ASP A 13 -4.95 -9.75 16.33
C ASP A 13 -5.23 -8.50 17.16
N ALA A 14 -4.43 -8.26 18.21
CA ALA A 14 -4.59 -7.09 19.05
C ALA A 14 -4.29 -5.80 18.28
N ALA A 15 -3.27 -5.82 17.41
CA ALA A 15 -2.90 -4.68 16.58
C ALA A 15 -3.97 -4.36 15.53
N ILE A 16 -4.49 -5.39 14.85
CA ILE A 16 -5.59 -5.24 13.90
C ILE A 16 -6.84 -4.66 14.58
N ARG A 17 -7.25 -5.22 15.74
CA ARG A 17 -8.42 -4.71 16.48
C ARG A 17 -8.25 -3.25 16.90
N ARG A 18 -7.07 -2.87 17.41
CA ARG A 18 -6.78 -1.47 17.78
C ARG A 18 -6.83 -0.54 16.57
N TRP A 19 -6.28 -0.97 15.43
CA TRP A 19 -6.31 -0.17 14.22
C TRP A 19 -7.74 0.09 13.74
N LEU A 20 -8.53 -0.99 13.61
CA LEU A 20 -9.90 -0.91 13.13
C LEU A 20 -10.83 -0.15 14.09
N GLY A 21 -10.51 -0.12 15.39
CA GLY A 21 -11.23 0.71 16.37
C GLY A 21 -11.19 2.22 16.10
N HIS A 22 -10.31 2.69 15.20
CA HIS A 22 -10.24 4.09 14.78
C HIS A 22 -11.08 4.40 13.54
N ASP A 23 -11.88 3.45 13.04
CA ASP A 23 -12.71 3.58 11.83
C ASP A 23 -11.90 4.00 10.59
N ARG A 24 -10.70 3.43 10.46
CA ARG A 24 -9.80 3.66 9.31
C ARG A 24 -9.63 2.37 8.52
N PRO A 25 -9.56 2.45 7.17
CA PRO A 25 -9.17 1.31 6.36
C PRO A 25 -7.83 0.75 6.82
N LEU A 26 -7.69 -0.57 6.72
CA LEU A 26 -6.44 -1.25 7.03
C LEU A 26 -5.43 -0.94 5.90
N PRO A 27 -4.28 -0.32 6.20
CA PRO A 27 -3.31 0.02 5.17
C PRO A 27 -2.70 -1.25 4.57
N ALA A 28 -2.31 -1.17 3.30
CA ALA A 28 -1.64 -2.24 2.57
C ALA A 28 -2.47 -3.53 2.31
N PHE A 29 -3.79 -3.47 2.51
CA PHE A 29 -4.72 -4.55 2.16
C PHE A 29 -5.83 -4.04 1.25
N GLY A 30 -6.17 -4.85 0.24
CA GLY A 30 -7.15 -4.51 -0.78
C GLY A 30 -6.62 -3.55 -1.85
N HIS A 31 -7.28 -3.58 -3.01
CA HIS A 31 -6.97 -2.69 -4.13
C HIS A 31 -8.20 -2.55 -5.05
N PRO A 32 -8.65 -1.34 -5.44
CA PRO A 32 -9.86 -1.16 -6.24
C PRO A 32 -9.82 -1.84 -7.62
N LEU A 33 -8.63 -1.92 -8.23
CA LEU A 33 -8.43 -2.59 -9.52
C LEU A 33 -8.13 -4.09 -9.40
N TYR A 34 -7.81 -4.58 -8.19
CA TYR A 34 -7.43 -5.97 -7.96
C TYR A 34 -8.26 -6.55 -6.81
N PRO A 35 -9.58 -6.78 -7.02
CA PRO A 35 -10.46 -7.30 -5.97
C PRO A 35 -10.03 -8.70 -5.50
N ASP A 36 -9.46 -9.50 -6.39
CA ASP A 36 -9.01 -10.87 -6.10
C ASP A 36 -7.55 -10.96 -5.63
N GLY A 37 -6.86 -9.82 -5.50
CA GLY A 37 -5.47 -9.73 -5.03
C GLY A 37 -4.52 -9.07 -6.01
N ASP A 38 -3.55 -8.33 -5.48
CA ASP A 38 -2.58 -7.56 -6.26
C ASP A 38 -1.50 -8.50 -6.84
N PRO A 39 -1.42 -8.67 -8.17
CA PRO A 39 -0.46 -9.61 -8.78
C PRO A 39 1.00 -9.22 -8.51
N ARG A 40 1.27 -7.93 -8.28
CA ARG A 40 2.62 -7.45 -7.95
C ARG A 40 3.02 -7.85 -6.55
N ALA A 41 2.07 -7.81 -5.62
CA ALA A 41 2.27 -8.25 -4.25
C ALA A 41 2.54 -9.76 -4.22
N THR A 42 1.72 -10.54 -4.93
CA THR A 42 1.90 -12.00 -5.07
C THR A 42 3.30 -12.32 -5.58
N ALA A 43 3.68 -11.78 -6.74
CA ALA A 43 4.99 -12.06 -7.34
C ALA A 43 6.18 -11.68 -6.44
N LEU A 44 6.07 -10.56 -5.71
CA LEU A 44 7.15 -10.14 -4.80
C LEU A 44 7.20 -11.00 -3.53
N LEU A 45 6.04 -11.35 -2.94
CA LEU A 45 5.97 -12.18 -1.73
C LEU A 45 6.45 -13.62 -1.97
N GLU A 46 6.36 -14.13 -3.20
CA GLU A 46 6.87 -15.46 -3.58
C GLU A 46 8.40 -15.58 -3.54
N VAL A 47 9.12 -14.47 -3.69
CA VAL A 47 10.58 -14.47 -3.88
C VAL A 47 11.35 -13.84 -2.72
N ILE A 48 10.65 -13.36 -1.68
CA ILE A 48 11.27 -12.71 -0.51
C ILE A 48 10.98 -13.51 0.76
N PRO A 49 11.90 -13.53 1.73
CA PRO A 49 11.58 -14.02 3.06
C PRO A 49 10.64 -13.02 3.76
N VAL A 50 9.57 -13.53 4.36
CA VAL A 50 8.66 -12.74 5.20
C VAL A 50 8.82 -13.22 6.65
N ASP A 51 9.11 -12.31 7.57
CA ASP A 51 9.28 -12.65 8.98
C ASP A 51 7.96 -13.09 9.64
N GLU A 52 8.06 -13.90 10.70
CA GLU A 52 6.91 -14.52 11.35
C GLU A 52 5.86 -13.49 11.82
N THR A 53 6.30 -12.34 12.35
CA THR A 53 5.39 -11.28 12.78
C THR A 53 4.54 -10.77 11.61
N LEU A 54 5.16 -10.54 10.43
CA LEU A 54 4.42 -10.10 9.25
C LEU A 54 3.52 -11.20 8.68
N GLN A 55 3.92 -12.47 8.73
CA GLN A 55 3.04 -13.57 8.32
C GLN A 55 1.80 -13.68 9.21
N GLN A 56 1.96 -13.53 10.53
CA GLN A 56 0.85 -13.51 11.47
C GLN A 56 -0.05 -12.29 11.23
N LEU A 57 0.56 -11.11 11.02
CA LEU A 57 -0.18 -9.89 10.68
C LEU A 57 -0.98 -10.03 9.38
N GLN A 58 -0.39 -10.63 8.35
CA GLN A 58 -1.06 -10.90 7.07
C GLN A 58 -2.31 -11.77 7.29
N LYS A 59 -2.17 -12.89 8.01
CA LYS A 59 -3.28 -13.80 8.30
C LYS A 59 -4.40 -13.11 9.10
N ALA A 60 -4.04 -12.38 10.16
CA ALA A 60 -5.00 -11.66 10.99
C ALA A 60 -5.73 -10.54 10.20
N ALA A 61 -4.99 -9.80 9.37
CA ALA A 61 -5.54 -8.78 8.49
C ALA A 61 -6.55 -9.37 7.49
N MET A 62 -6.16 -10.43 6.78
CA MET A 62 -7.03 -11.11 5.82
C MET A 62 -8.30 -11.64 6.48
N ALA A 63 -8.20 -12.21 7.69
CA ALA A 63 -9.36 -12.68 8.45
C ALA A 63 -10.28 -11.52 8.89
N ALA A 64 -9.73 -10.37 9.23
CA ALA A 64 -10.49 -9.24 9.75
C ALA A 64 -11.20 -8.43 8.65
N VAL A 65 -10.58 -8.25 7.48
CA VAL A 65 -11.12 -7.37 6.42
C VAL A 65 -11.46 -8.09 5.11
N GLY A 66 -11.14 -9.38 4.99
CA GLY A 66 -11.43 -10.18 3.79
C GLY A 66 -10.67 -9.75 2.52
N ALA A 67 -9.60 -8.98 2.67
CA ALA A 67 -8.82 -8.43 1.56
C ALA A 67 -7.39 -8.97 1.53
N GLN A 68 -6.86 -9.16 0.33
CA GLN A 68 -5.49 -9.63 0.08
C GLN A 68 -4.46 -8.51 0.31
N PRO A 69 -3.20 -8.84 0.65
CA PRO A 69 -2.13 -7.84 0.69
C PRO A 69 -1.91 -7.21 -0.68
N ASN A 70 -1.60 -5.92 -0.69
CA ASN A 70 -1.21 -5.20 -1.90
C ASN A 70 0.30 -4.94 -1.94
N ILE A 71 0.77 -4.28 -3.00
CA ILE A 71 2.21 -4.03 -3.21
C ILE A 71 2.89 -3.30 -2.04
N ASP A 72 2.16 -2.46 -1.28
CA ASP A 72 2.73 -1.74 -0.14
C ASP A 72 3.08 -2.70 1.00
N PHE A 73 2.30 -3.77 1.19
CA PHE A 73 2.58 -4.81 2.19
C PHE A 73 3.85 -5.57 1.78
N ALA A 74 3.95 -5.94 0.50
CA ALA A 74 5.09 -6.66 -0.02
C ALA A 74 6.40 -5.84 0.05
N LEU A 75 6.33 -4.52 -0.23
CA LEU A 75 7.47 -3.61 -0.04
C LEU A 75 7.85 -3.46 1.44
N ALA A 76 6.87 -3.35 2.34
CA ALA A 76 7.12 -3.33 3.77
C ALA A 76 7.79 -4.63 4.26
N ALA A 77 7.36 -5.78 3.77
CA ALA A 77 7.96 -7.08 4.06
C ALA A 77 9.40 -7.17 3.55
N LEU A 78 9.65 -6.80 2.29
CA LEU A 78 10.98 -6.80 1.68
C LEU A 78 11.97 -5.94 2.48
N THR A 79 11.61 -4.68 2.72
CA THR A 79 12.50 -3.73 3.39
C THR A 79 12.78 -4.11 4.85
N ARG A 80 11.78 -4.65 5.55
CA ARG A 80 11.96 -5.18 6.91
C ARG A 80 12.86 -6.41 6.92
N GLY A 81 12.67 -7.35 6.00
CA GLY A 81 13.53 -8.54 5.87
C GLY A 81 14.99 -8.19 5.56
N LEU A 82 15.22 -7.09 4.84
CA LEU A 82 16.54 -6.58 4.52
C LEU A 82 17.12 -5.61 5.58
N GLY A 83 16.39 -5.30 6.65
CA GLY A 83 16.85 -4.36 7.68
C GLY A 83 17.03 -2.92 7.20
N LEU A 84 16.29 -2.51 6.16
CA LEU A 84 16.39 -1.17 5.59
C LEU A 84 15.70 -0.10 6.47
N PRO A 85 16.03 1.19 6.27
CA PRO A 85 15.37 2.30 6.96
C PRO A 85 13.84 2.31 6.80
N ARG A 86 13.14 2.92 7.75
CA ARG A 86 11.66 2.93 7.83
C ARG A 86 10.96 3.54 6.61
N ASP A 87 11.63 4.45 5.92
CA ASP A 87 11.16 5.15 4.74
C ASP A 87 11.54 4.44 3.43
N ALA A 88 12.34 3.36 3.49
CA ALA A 88 12.77 2.60 2.32
C ALA A 88 11.61 2.05 1.46
N PRO A 89 10.45 1.59 1.99
CA PRO A 89 9.33 1.15 1.14
C PRO A 89 8.89 2.23 0.16
N PHE A 90 8.76 3.47 0.64
CA PHE A 90 8.36 4.60 -0.17
C PHE A 90 9.46 4.97 -1.18
N GLN A 91 10.73 4.93 -0.77
CA GLN A 91 11.84 5.21 -1.68
C GLN A 91 11.91 4.19 -2.83
N LEU A 92 11.77 2.88 -2.54
CA LEU A 92 11.73 1.84 -3.56
C LEU A 92 10.51 1.98 -4.48
N PHE A 93 9.35 2.29 -3.91
CA PHE A 93 8.15 2.61 -4.69
C PHE A 93 8.40 3.77 -5.64
N ALA A 94 8.93 4.90 -5.15
CA ALA A 94 9.16 6.11 -5.92
C ALA A 94 10.21 5.86 -7.01
N LEU A 95 11.29 5.13 -6.70
CA LEU A 95 12.30 4.72 -7.66
C LEU A 95 11.69 3.89 -8.79
N GLY A 96 10.93 2.84 -8.47
CA GLY A 96 10.25 2.01 -9.47
C GLY A 96 9.22 2.80 -10.29
N ARG A 97 8.51 3.75 -9.66
CA ARG A 97 7.49 4.57 -10.34
C ARG A 97 8.08 5.65 -11.22
N SER A 98 9.30 6.11 -10.94
CA SER A 98 9.96 7.19 -11.68
C SER A 98 10.04 6.91 -13.19
N VAL A 99 10.25 5.65 -13.59
CA VAL A 99 10.28 5.23 -14.99
C VAL A 99 8.93 5.47 -15.66
N GLY A 100 7.84 5.03 -15.02
CA GLY A 100 6.48 5.24 -15.52
C GLY A 100 6.08 6.72 -15.55
N TRP A 101 6.48 7.50 -14.54
CA TRP A 101 6.26 8.95 -14.53
C TRP A 101 6.99 9.66 -15.67
N ALA A 102 8.25 9.30 -15.92
CA ALA A 102 9.00 9.86 -17.04
C ALA A 102 8.37 9.47 -18.39
N ALA A 103 7.96 8.22 -18.56
CA ALA A 103 7.27 7.75 -19.76
C ALA A 103 5.97 8.52 -20.01
N HIS A 104 5.10 8.62 -19.00
CA HIS A 104 3.85 9.39 -19.11
C HIS A 104 4.08 10.88 -19.34
N MET A 105 5.17 11.45 -18.80
CA MET A 105 5.54 12.84 -19.10
C MET A 105 5.86 13.02 -20.58
N VAL A 106 6.63 12.09 -21.18
CA VAL A 106 6.94 12.11 -22.61
C VAL A 106 5.66 11.94 -23.45
N GLU A 107 4.79 11.00 -23.09
CA GLU A 107 3.49 10.81 -23.75
C GLU A 107 2.63 12.09 -23.69
N GLN A 108 2.59 12.77 -22.54
CA GLN A 108 1.85 14.01 -22.37
C GLN A 108 2.41 15.12 -23.27
N ILE A 109 3.74 15.26 -23.36
CA ILE A 109 4.41 16.23 -24.23
C ILE A 109 4.07 15.96 -25.70
N ILE A 110 4.13 14.70 -26.13
CA ILE A 110 3.81 14.31 -27.51
C ILE A 110 2.32 14.55 -27.83
N SER A 111 1.42 14.31 -26.88
CA SER A 111 -0.03 14.51 -27.08
C SER A 111 -0.40 15.98 -27.35
N GLY A 112 0.42 16.94 -26.90
CA GLY A 112 0.19 18.38 -27.04
C GLY A 112 -1.08 18.91 -26.36
N SER A 113 -1.80 18.07 -25.61
CA SER A 113 -3.11 18.39 -25.04
C SER A 113 -2.99 18.99 -23.65
N ILE A 114 -3.80 20.00 -23.33
CA ILE A 114 -3.83 20.62 -22.00
C ILE A 114 -4.91 19.95 -21.14
N ILE A 115 -4.54 19.51 -19.94
CA ILE A 115 -5.48 19.04 -18.91
C ILE A 115 -6.12 20.27 -18.24
N ARG A 116 -7.40 20.54 -18.54
CA ARG A 116 -8.15 21.71 -18.02
C ARG A 116 -9.51 21.32 -17.44
N PRO A 117 -9.56 20.75 -16.22
CA PRO A 117 -10.82 20.41 -15.57
C PRO A 117 -11.62 21.69 -15.21
N ARG A 118 -12.96 21.57 -15.16
CA ARG A 118 -13.86 22.63 -14.70
C ARG A 118 -14.51 22.23 -13.39
N GLY A 119 -14.51 23.14 -12.41
CA GLY A 119 -15.24 22.97 -11.16
C GLY A 119 -16.70 23.40 -11.31
N ARG A 120 -17.60 22.73 -10.60
CA ARG A 120 -18.98 23.19 -10.38
C ARG A 120 -19.03 23.93 -9.05
N TYR A 121 -19.52 25.16 -9.05
CA TYR A 121 -19.75 25.91 -7.81
C TYR A 121 -21.03 25.43 -7.14
N GLU A 122 -20.94 25.03 -5.87
CA GLU A 122 -22.06 24.59 -5.04
C GLU A 122 -22.24 25.46 -3.78
N GLY A 123 -21.63 26.64 -3.76
CA GLY A 123 -21.88 27.62 -2.71
C GLY A 123 -23.26 28.25 -2.86
N ARG A 124 -23.76 28.85 -1.77
CA ARG A 124 -25.04 29.54 -1.78
C ARG A 124 -24.95 30.79 -2.66
N VAL A 125 -25.90 30.93 -3.59
CA VAL A 125 -26.14 32.20 -4.27
C VAL A 125 -26.95 33.05 -3.31
N THR A 126 -26.32 34.08 -2.75
CA THR A 126 -26.97 35.11 -1.94
C THR A 126 -27.62 36.16 -2.82
#